data_AF-A0A3Q2CGY6-F1
#
_entry.id   AF-A0A3Q2CGY6-F1
#
_cell.length_a   1.000
_cell.length_b   1.000
_cell.length_c   1.000
_cell.angle_alpha   90.00
_cell.angle_beta   90.00
_cell.angle_gamma   90.00
#
_symmetry.space_group_name_H-M   'P 1'
#
loop_
_entity.id
_entity.type
_entity.pdbx_description
1 polymer ?
#
loop_
_entity_poly.entity_id
_entity_poly.type
_entity_poly.pdbx_seq_one_letter_code
_entity_poly.pdbx_strand_id
1 'polypeptide(L)'
;AEFLKVEVQNVTLEITHEIIDGYMIQFSEETAEEEASEIDTIQLQLKIKCSRNPRASKDSSDPRELYLNHMVYSKDIEWVPIGNQADVFADSRIGPVHDDILIAQLRPGQELDIVMHCVKGVGKDHAKFSPVATASYRLLPEITLLEPVEGEKAERLKRCFSRGVIDLEDVRGKKVAKVVNSRLDTCSREVLRHSDLKNSVKLGRVRDHFIFTVESTGILPPDVLVTEAIKVLMGKCQSFLNEMNTVDME
;
A
#
# COMPACT_ATOMS: atom_id res chain seq x y z
N ALA A 1 4.16 2.60 12.84
CA ALA A 1 3.82 1.48 11.98
C ALA A 1 5.15 0.91 11.53
N GLU A 2 5.46 -0.31 11.98
CA GLU A 2 6.78 -0.95 11.97
C GLU A 2 6.69 -2.23 11.14
N PHE A 3 7.64 -2.52 10.24
CA PHE A 3 7.52 -3.62 9.28
C PHE A 3 8.86 -4.30 8.99
N LEU A 4 8.84 -5.62 8.78
CA LEU A 4 9.99 -6.38 8.30
C LEU A 4 10.13 -6.30 6.79
N LYS A 5 11.30 -5.88 6.28
CA LYS A 5 11.61 -5.91 4.83
C LYS A 5 13.08 -6.18 4.54
N VAL A 6 13.34 -6.85 3.41
CA VAL A 6 14.66 -7.31 2.97
C VAL A 6 15.23 -6.47 1.84
N GLU A 7 16.54 -6.50 1.70
CA GLU A 7 17.29 -5.92 0.59
C GLU A 7 17.71 -6.97 -0.45
N VAL A 8 17.16 -6.85 -1.65
CA VAL A 8 17.84 -7.16 -2.92
C VAL A 8 17.53 -6.00 -3.84
N GLN A 9 18.55 -5.43 -4.50
CA GLN A 9 18.45 -4.24 -5.35
C GLN A 9 17.08 -4.09 -6.03
N ASN A 10 16.32 -3.09 -5.60
CA ASN A 10 15.03 -2.66 -6.14
C ASN A 10 13.82 -3.60 -6.01
N VAL A 11 13.89 -4.69 -5.23
CA VAL A 11 12.71 -5.51 -4.94
C VAL A 11 12.34 -5.37 -3.48
N THR A 12 11.21 -4.72 -3.21
CA THR A 12 10.60 -4.70 -1.88
C THR A 12 10.02 -6.10 -1.65
N LEU A 13 10.80 -6.96 -1.00
CA LEU A 13 10.32 -8.28 -0.56
C LEU A 13 9.55 -8.07 0.73
N GLU A 14 8.25 -7.94 0.54
CA GLU A 14 7.28 -7.79 1.62
C GLU A 14 6.96 -9.16 2.17
N ILE A 15 7.12 -9.36 3.47
CA ILE A 15 6.84 -10.65 4.10
C ILE A 15 5.39 -10.66 4.57
N THR A 16 4.72 -11.78 4.33
CA THR A 16 3.31 -12.01 4.61
C THR A 16 2.90 -11.77 6.08
N HIS A 17 1.60 -11.47 6.20
CA HIS A 17 0.80 -11.09 7.37
C HIS A 17 1.16 -11.68 8.73
N GLU A 18 1.50 -12.96 8.80
CA GLU A 18 1.51 -13.70 10.07
C GLU A 18 2.76 -13.48 10.91
N ILE A 19 3.78 -12.79 10.37
CA ILE A 19 4.99 -12.41 11.13
C ILE A 19 4.78 -11.12 11.92
N ILE A 20 3.79 -10.30 11.56
CA ILE A 20 3.55 -8.97 12.14
C ILE A 20 2.31 -8.96 13.02
N ASP A 21 2.05 -10.04 13.75
CA ASP A 21 1.54 -9.83 15.10
C ASP A 21 2.71 -9.20 15.87
N GLY A 22 2.59 -7.91 16.18
CA GLY A 22 3.66 -6.94 16.44
C GLY A 22 4.61 -7.19 17.62
N TYR A 23 4.82 -8.44 18.02
CA TYR A 23 5.60 -8.87 19.18
C TYR A 23 6.64 -9.97 18.89
N MET A 24 6.67 -10.58 17.71
CA MET A 24 7.51 -11.77 17.48
C MET A 24 8.94 -11.46 17.03
N ILE A 25 9.16 -10.33 16.35
CA ILE A 25 10.50 -9.92 15.88
C ILE A 25 10.85 -8.54 16.44
N GLN A 26 12.02 -8.44 17.05
CA GLN A 26 12.52 -7.23 17.70
C GLN A 26 13.32 -6.36 16.74
N PHE A 27 13.57 -5.10 17.13
CA PHE A 27 14.52 -4.27 16.40
C PHE A 27 15.93 -4.81 16.66
N SER A 28 16.72 -4.98 15.60
CA SER A 28 18.14 -5.29 15.74
C SER A 28 18.84 -4.13 16.45
N GLU A 29 19.64 -4.42 17.49
CA GLU A 29 20.50 -3.42 18.10
C GLU A 29 21.65 -3.06 17.13
N GLU A 30 22.01 -1.78 17.01
CA GLU A 30 23.12 -1.32 16.15
C GLU A 30 24.49 -1.64 16.77
N THR A 31 24.70 -2.88 17.21
CA THR A 31 26.02 -3.38 17.59
C THR A 31 26.71 -3.96 16.36
N ALA A 32 27.86 -3.37 16.03
CA ALA A 32 28.69 -3.85 14.93
C ALA A 32 29.13 -5.29 15.23
N GLU A 33 28.78 -6.22 14.32
CA GLU A 33 29.26 -7.62 14.21
C GLU A 33 28.38 -8.77 14.74
N GLU A 34 27.05 -8.68 14.82
CA GLU A 34 26.22 -9.86 15.17
C GLU A 34 25.60 -10.59 13.97
N GLU A 35 25.79 -11.92 13.96
CA GLU A 35 25.16 -12.88 13.07
C GLU A 35 23.63 -12.78 13.18
N ALA A 36 22.90 -13.02 12.08
CA ALA A 36 21.44 -13.04 12.05
C ALA A 36 20.89 -13.90 13.21
N SER A 37 20.13 -13.28 14.13
CA SER A 37 19.59 -13.97 15.29
C SER A 37 18.19 -14.52 15.01
N GLU A 38 17.76 -15.49 15.81
CA GLU A 38 16.41 -16.07 15.70
C GLU A 38 15.29 -15.08 16.07
N ILE A 39 15.61 -13.98 16.79
CA ILE A 39 14.62 -13.03 17.35
C ILE A 39 14.48 -11.72 16.57
N ASP A 40 15.46 -11.34 15.75
CA ASP A 40 15.48 -10.05 15.05
C ASP A 40 15.50 -10.19 13.52
N THR A 41 15.81 -11.39 13.02
CA THR A 41 16.09 -11.62 11.60
C THR A 41 15.30 -12.79 11.04
N ILE A 42 14.66 -12.59 9.89
CA ILE A 42 14.21 -13.69 9.02
C ILE A 42 15.22 -13.86 7.90
N GLN A 43 15.65 -15.09 7.61
CA GLN A 43 16.52 -15.37 6.49
C GLN A 43 15.73 -15.93 5.31
N LEU A 44 15.93 -15.34 4.14
CA LEU A 44 15.42 -15.84 2.87
C LEU A 44 16.58 -16.23 1.96
N GLN A 45 16.34 -17.15 1.03
CA GLN A 45 17.32 -17.58 0.04
C GLN A 45 16.71 -17.61 -1.35
N LEU A 46 17.48 -17.14 -2.34
CA LEU A 46 17.18 -17.26 -3.76
C LEU A 46 18.31 -18.00 -4.46
N LYS A 47 18.06 -19.25 -4.85
CA LYS A 47 19.05 -20.10 -5.52
C LYS A 47 18.50 -20.68 -6.81
N ILE A 48 18.83 -20.06 -7.94
CA ILE A 48 18.31 -20.45 -9.25
C ILE A 48 19.41 -20.51 -10.29
N LYS A 49 19.36 -21.54 -11.13
CA LYS A 49 20.20 -21.71 -12.31
C LYS A 49 19.37 -21.78 -13.58
N CYS A 50 19.71 -20.96 -14.56
CA CYS A 50 19.07 -20.99 -15.86
C CYS A 50 19.74 -22.03 -16.77
N SER A 51 18.94 -22.84 -17.44
CA SER A 51 19.40 -23.91 -18.32
C SER A 51 18.59 -23.99 -19.62
N ARG A 52 19.17 -24.58 -20.66
CA ARG A 52 18.48 -24.77 -21.94
C ARG A 52 17.52 -25.95 -21.82
N ASN A 53 16.27 -25.77 -22.24
CA ASN A 53 15.26 -26.81 -22.23
C ASN A 53 15.57 -27.87 -23.31
N PRO A 54 15.90 -29.12 -22.96
CA PRO A 54 16.21 -30.17 -23.94
C PRO A 54 15.00 -30.59 -24.78
N ARG A 55 13.78 -30.29 -24.30
CA ARG A 55 12.51 -30.65 -24.96
C ARG A 55 11.95 -29.53 -25.84
N ALA A 56 12.65 -28.41 -25.96
CA ALA A 56 12.19 -27.29 -26.79
C ALA A 56 12.11 -27.70 -28.27
N SER A 57 11.07 -27.22 -28.95
CA SER A 57 10.97 -27.38 -30.41
C SER A 57 12.14 -26.67 -31.09
N LYS A 58 12.69 -27.29 -32.15
CA LYS A 58 13.81 -26.71 -32.93
C LYS A 58 13.41 -25.42 -33.65
N ASP A 59 12.12 -25.22 -33.88
CA ASP A 59 11.57 -24.06 -34.59
C ASP A 59 11.04 -22.98 -33.63
N SER A 60 11.09 -23.23 -32.31
CA SER A 60 10.62 -22.26 -31.33
C SER A 60 11.60 -21.12 -31.15
N SER A 61 11.08 -19.89 -31.18
CA SER A 61 11.83 -18.66 -30.88
C SER A 61 11.47 -18.07 -29.51
N ASP A 62 10.51 -18.65 -28.79
CA ASP A 62 10.07 -18.15 -27.47
C ASP A 62 11.08 -18.55 -26.39
N PRO A 63 11.71 -17.57 -25.68
CA PRO A 63 12.57 -17.84 -24.54
C PRO A 63 11.93 -18.72 -23.45
N ARG A 64 10.59 -18.68 -23.31
CA ARG A 64 9.85 -19.48 -22.33
C ARG A 64 9.82 -20.96 -22.67
N GLU A 65 9.87 -21.30 -23.95
CA GLU A 65 9.98 -22.70 -24.39
C GLU A 65 11.44 -23.15 -24.44
N LEU A 66 12.34 -22.24 -24.82
CA LEU A 66 13.76 -22.53 -25.03
C LEU A 66 14.55 -22.69 -23.72
N TYR A 67 14.14 -22.02 -22.64
CA TYR A 67 14.93 -21.92 -21.42
C TYR A 67 14.11 -22.20 -20.16
N LEU A 68 14.67 -23.05 -19.29
CA LEU A 68 14.13 -23.29 -17.95
C LEU A 68 14.69 -22.25 -16.99
N ASN A 69 13.83 -21.71 -16.12
CA ASN A 69 14.18 -20.73 -15.08
C ASN A 69 14.88 -19.46 -15.60
N HIS A 70 14.53 -19.04 -16.82
CA HIS A 70 15.07 -17.81 -17.41
C HIS A 70 14.37 -16.54 -16.89
N MET A 71 13.21 -16.66 -16.26
CA MET A 71 12.54 -15.59 -15.53
C MET A 71 12.51 -15.99 -14.06
N VAL A 72 13.15 -15.19 -13.23
CA VAL A 72 13.22 -15.38 -11.78
C VAL A 72 12.19 -14.49 -11.13
N TYR A 73 11.25 -15.09 -10.42
CA TYR A 73 10.14 -14.41 -9.78
C TYR A 73 10.30 -14.43 -8.25
N SER A 74 9.54 -13.59 -7.56
CA SER A 74 9.51 -13.53 -6.10
C SER A 74 9.10 -14.85 -5.46
N LYS A 75 8.20 -15.64 -6.06
CA LYS A 75 7.87 -16.99 -5.54
C LYS A 75 9.06 -17.96 -5.42
N ASP A 76 10.15 -17.68 -6.14
CA ASP A 76 11.33 -18.54 -6.12
C ASP A 76 12.24 -18.24 -4.91
N ILE A 77 11.84 -17.29 -4.07
CA ILE A 77 12.47 -16.98 -2.79
C ILE A 77 11.90 -17.89 -1.72
N GLU A 78 12.79 -18.65 -1.08
CA GLU A 78 12.44 -19.61 -0.05
C GLU A 78 12.86 -19.10 1.33
N TRP A 79 12.05 -19.39 2.34
CA TRP A 79 12.40 -19.10 3.73
C TRP A 79 13.33 -20.17 4.28
N VAL A 80 14.39 -19.73 4.96
CA VAL A 80 15.34 -20.59 5.66
C VAL A 80 15.19 -20.31 7.16
N PRO A 81 14.52 -21.18 7.93
CA PRO A 81 14.32 -20.97 9.37
C PRO A 81 15.65 -20.98 10.13
N ILE A 82 15.80 -20.04 11.07
CA ILE A 82 16.91 -19.97 12.02
C ILE A 82 16.42 -20.48 13.38
N GLY A 83 17.18 -21.36 14.03
CA GLY A 83 16.85 -21.83 15.39
C GLY A 83 15.46 -22.48 15.47
N ASN A 84 14.63 -22.00 16.40
CA ASN A 84 13.27 -22.52 16.63
C ASN A 84 12.18 -21.85 15.78
N GLN A 85 12.54 -20.98 14.82
CA GLN A 85 11.55 -20.27 14.00
C GLN A 85 10.64 -21.22 13.20
N ALA A 86 11.12 -22.41 12.81
CA ALA A 86 10.33 -23.42 12.12
C ALA A 86 9.09 -23.84 12.93
N ASP A 87 9.21 -23.96 14.25
CA ASP A 87 8.12 -24.34 15.13
C ASP A 87 7.22 -23.14 15.48
N VAL A 88 7.83 -21.96 15.69
CA VAL A 88 7.10 -20.72 16.01
C VAL A 88 6.19 -20.29 14.86
N PHE A 89 6.65 -20.45 13.62
CA PHE A 89 5.96 -20.02 12.40
C PHE A 89 5.40 -21.20 11.60
N ALA A 90 5.17 -22.36 12.24
CA ALA A 90 4.72 -23.57 11.55
C ALA A 90 3.39 -23.38 10.80
N ASP A 91 2.48 -22.58 11.36
CA ASP A 91 1.19 -22.25 10.75
C ASP A 91 1.26 -21.00 9.86
N SER A 92 2.42 -20.37 9.75
CA SER A 92 2.60 -19.11 9.04
C SER A 92 3.23 -19.27 7.68
N ARG A 93 2.69 -18.60 6.66
CA ARG A 93 3.41 -18.47 5.39
C ARG A 93 4.50 -17.41 5.56
N ILE A 94 5.77 -17.79 5.44
CA ILE A 94 6.91 -16.85 5.38
C ILE A 94 7.44 -16.81 3.96
N GLY A 95 7.33 -15.64 3.34
CA GLY A 95 7.81 -15.41 1.99
C GLY A 95 7.22 -14.14 1.40
N PRO A 96 7.47 -13.87 0.12
CA PRO A 96 6.95 -12.67 -0.54
C PRO A 96 5.41 -12.63 -0.56
N VAL A 97 4.85 -11.44 -0.35
CA VAL A 97 3.40 -11.18 -0.44
C VAL A 97 2.88 -11.46 -1.86
N HIS A 98 3.61 -11.01 -2.88
CA HIS A 98 3.26 -11.22 -4.29
C HIS A 98 4.24 -12.21 -4.91
N ASP A 99 3.73 -13.23 -5.57
CA ASP A 99 4.49 -14.37 -6.12
C ASP A 99 5.02 -14.13 -7.54
N ASP A 100 4.57 -13.07 -8.21
CA ASP A 100 4.76 -12.80 -9.64
C ASP A 100 5.63 -11.58 -9.94
N ILE A 101 6.33 -11.03 -8.93
CA ILE A 101 7.28 -9.93 -9.13
C ILE A 101 8.52 -10.50 -9.83
N LEU A 102 8.77 -10.04 -11.06
CA LEU A 102 9.98 -10.39 -11.80
C LEU A 102 11.20 -9.72 -11.16
N ILE A 103 12.12 -10.53 -10.64
CA ILE A 103 13.37 -10.07 -10.01
C ILE A 103 14.47 -9.94 -11.06
N ALA A 104 14.67 -10.99 -11.86
CA ALA A 104 15.75 -11.04 -12.83
C ALA A 104 15.38 -11.88 -14.06
N GLN A 105 16.01 -11.59 -15.19
CA GLN A 105 15.96 -12.43 -16.38
C GLN A 105 17.35 -12.98 -16.67
N LEU A 106 17.44 -14.30 -16.77
CA LEU A 106 18.68 -15.04 -16.93
C LEU A 106 18.81 -15.63 -18.35
N ARG A 107 20.03 -16.05 -18.69
CA ARG A 107 20.37 -16.87 -19.86
C ARG A 107 21.08 -18.16 -19.43
N PRO A 108 21.05 -19.22 -20.25
CA PRO A 108 21.66 -20.49 -19.90
C PRO A 108 23.13 -20.33 -19.50
N GLY A 109 23.49 -20.89 -18.34
CA GLY A 109 24.82 -20.76 -17.75
C GLY A 109 24.94 -19.66 -16.70
N GLN A 110 23.93 -18.79 -16.55
CA GLN A 110 23.84 -17.85 -15.43
C GLN A 110 23.12 -18.50 -14.24
N GLU A 111 23.57 -18.14 -13.04
CA GLU A 111 22.99 -18.56 -11.77
C GLU A 111 22.96 -17.39 -10.78
N LEU A 112 21.98 -17.42 -9.88
CA LEU A 112 21.84 -16.54 -8.74
C LEU A 112 21.88 -17.41 -7.48
N ASP A 113 22.71 -17.02 -6.52
CA ASP A 113 22.76 -17.59 -5.17
C ASP A 113 22.86 -16.43 -4.19
N ILE A 114 21.74 -16.07 -3.57
CA ILE A 114 21.57 -14.88 -2.74
C ILE A 114 20.97 -15.30 -1.40
N VAL A 115 21.59 -14.84 -0.32
CA VAL A 115 21.03 -14.90 1.04
C VAL A 115 20.59 -13.51 1.45
N MET A 116 19.42 -13.44 2.06
CA MET A 116 18.65 -12.22 2.31
C MET A 116 18.28 -12.17 3.79
N HIS A 117 18.63 -11.08 4.47
CA HIS A 117 18.27 -10.86 5.88
C HIS A 117 17.17 -9.80 5.99
N CYS A 118 16.03 -10.22 6.52
CA CYS A 118 14.88 -9.37 6.76
C CYS A 118 14.93 -8.83 8.17
N VAL A 119 14.91 -7.51 8.33
CA VAL A 119 14.91 -6.86 9.65
C VAL A 119 13.72 -5.95 9.81
N LYS A 120 13.29 -5.74 11.06
CA LYS A 120 12.21 -4.82 11.40
C LYS A 120 12.70 -3.37 11.30
N GLY A 121 11.95 -2.53 10.60
CA GLY A 121 12.29 -1.12 10.41
C GLY A 121 11.08 -0.19 10.34
N VAL A 122 11.35 1.11 10.32
CA VAL A 122 10.32 2.17 10.25
C VAL A 122 10.39 2.88 8.91
N GLY A 123 9.22 3.19 8.33
CA GLY A 123 9.13 3.93 7.05
C GLY A 123 9.79 5.32 7.04
N LYS A 124 10.11 5.87 8.22
CA LYS A 124 10.89 7.11 8.36
C LYS A 124 12.34 6.92 7.92
N ASP A 125 12.92 5.75 8.19
CA ASP A 125 14.33 5.47 7.93
C ASP A 125 14.52 5.13 6.45
N HIS A 126 13.60 4.35 5.89
CA HIS A 126 13.60 4.06 4.46
C HIS A 126 12.18 3.78 3.93
N ALA A 127 11.90 4.28 2.72
CA ALA A 127 10.59 4.11 2.06
C ALA A 127 10.20 2.64 1.87
N LYS A 128 11.18 1.72 1.78
CA LYS A 128 10.94 0.28 1.76
C LYS A 128 10.04 -0.11 2.93
N PHE A 129 10.31 0.32 4.15
CA PHE A 129 9.51 -0.01 5.35
C PHE A 129 8.12 0.65 5.42
N SER A 130 7.68 1.37 4.38
CA SER A 130 6.27 1.81 4.30
C SER A 130 5.36 0.59 4.08
N PRO A 131 4.30 0.40 4.89
CA PRO A 131 3.33 -0.68 4.70
C PRO A 131 2.16 -0.32 3.78
N VAL A 132 2.11 0.95 3.37
CA VAL A 132 1.05 1.50 2.55
C VAL A 132 1.65 1.89 1.21
N ALA A 133 0.94 1.56 0.14
CA ALA A 133 1.20 2.11 -1.18
C ALA A 133 0.85 3.60 -1.18
N THR A 134 -0.36 3.92 -0.68
CA THR A 134 -0.76 5.30 -0.42
C THR A 134 -1.69 5.36 0.78
N ALA A 135 -1.43 6.33 1.66
CA ALA A 135 -2.36 6.73 2.70
C ALA A 135 -2.63 8.21 2.54
N SER A 136 -3.86 8.56 2.22
CA SER A 136 -4.25 9.95 2.02
C SER A 136 -5.65 10.19 2.56
N TYR A 137 -5.99 11.46 2.72
CA TYR A 137 -7.35 11.86 3.02
C TYR A 137 -7.75 13.05 2.16
N ARG A 138 -9.05 13.21 2.02
CA ARG A 138 -9.66 14.45 1.52
C ARG A 138 -10.87 14.80 2.34
N LEU A 139 -11.20 16.07 2.39
CA LEU A 139 -12.44 16.52 3.02
C LEU A 139 -13.64 16.20 2.12
N LEU A 140 -14.79 15.93 2.73
CA LEU A 140 -16.03 15.73 1.98
C LEU A 140 -16.36 17.01 1.17
N PRO A 141 -16.49 16.91 -0.18
CA PRO A 141 -16.94 18.03 -0.98
C PRO A 141 -18.36 18.43 -0.59
N GLU A 142 -18.59 19.74 -0.51
CA GLU A 142 -19.90 20.31 -0.28
C GLU A 142 -20.30 21.11 -1.52
N ILE A 143 -21.42 20.75 -2.13
CA ILE A 143 -21.94 21.42 -3.32
C ILE A 143 -23.32 21.95 -2.96
N THR A 144 -23.47 23.26 -2.98
CA THR A 144 -24.76 23.92 -2.70
C THR A 144 -25.22 24.63 -3.97
N LEU A 145 -26.44 24.32 -4.42
CA LEU A 145 -27.11 25.08 -5.47
C LEU A 145 -27.76 26.31 -4.83
N LEU A 146 -27.36 27.49 -5.26
CA LEU A 146 -27.87 28.77 -4.73
C LEU A 146 -29.22 29.13 -5.35
N GLU A 147 -29.50 28.65 -6.56
CA GLU A 147 -30.74 28.82 -7.29
C GLU A 147 -31.16 27.53 -7.99
N PRO A 148 -32.46 27.32 -8.27
CA PRO A 148 -32.92 26.20 -9.08
C PRO A 148 -32.34 26.26 -10.50
N VAL A 149 -31.59 25.23 -10.89
CA VAL A 149 -31.03 25.11 -12.24
C VAL A 149 -31.88 24.14 -13.05
N GLU A 150 -32.56 24.65 -14.09
CA GLU A 150 -33.52 23.90 -14.90
C GLU A 150 -33.08 23.74 -16.37
N GLY A 151 -33.66 22.76 -17.07
CA GLY A 151 -33.58 22.59 -18.52
C GLY A 151 -32.16 22.28 -19.02
N GLU A 152 -31.73 22.93 -20.11
CA GLU A 152 -30.40 22.73 -20.69
C GLU A 152 -29.26 23.14 -19.75
N LYS A 153 -29.50 24.12 -18.88
CA LYS A 153 -28.52 24.53 -17.86
C LYS A 153 -28.27 23.38 -16.87
N ALA A 154 -29.32 22.63 -16.51
CA ALA A 154 -29.22 21.49 -15.61
C ALA A 154 -28.41 20.34 -16.24
N GLU A 155 -28.66 20.05 -17.53
CA GLU A 155 -27.89 19.07 -18.30
C GLU A 155 -26.41 19.47 -18.42
N ARG A 156 -26.12 20.74 -18.68
CA ARG A 156 -24.73 21.23 -18.71
C ARG A 156 -24.10 21.18 -17.32
N LEU A 157 -24.83 21.54 -16.27
CA LEU A 157 -24.35 21.46 -14.90
C LEU A 157 -23.95 20.01 -14.54
N LYS A 158 -24.78 19.03 -14.91
CA LYS A 158 -24.47 17.60 -14.71
C LYS A 158 -23.17 17.19 -15.42
N ARG A 159 -22.87 17.74 -16.61
CA ARG A 159 -21.61 17.50 -17.33
C ARG A 159 -20.38 18.14 -16.69
N CYS A 160 -20.54 19.17 -15.86
CA CYS A 160 -19.42 19.82 -15.17
C CYS A 160 -18.89 19.02 -13.97
N PHE A 161 -19.63 18.01 -13.48
CA PHE A 161 -19.27 17.20 -12.32
C PHE A 161 -19.01 15.74 -12.68
N SER A 162 -18.38 15.00 -11.77
CA SER A 162 -18.26 13.54 -11.88
C SER A 162 -19.62 12.87 -12.01
N ARG A 163 -19.65 11.72 -12.69
CA ARG A 163 -20.86 10.89 -12.82
C ARG A 163 -21.40 10.53 -11.44
N GLY A 164 -22.71 10.69 -11.24
CA GLY A 164 -23.39 10.39 -9.97
C GLY A 164 -23.36 11.51 -8.92
N VAL A 165 -22.69 12.63 -9.17
CA VAL A 165 -22.69 13.79 -8.25
C VAL A 165 -23.99 14.58 -8.37
N ILE A 166 -24.34 14.97 -9.60
CA ILE A 166 -25.58 15.68 -9.93
C ILE A 166 -26.47 14.74 -10.73
N ASP A 167 -27.75 14.73 -10.39
CA ASP A 167 -28.78 14.08 -11.20
C ASP A 167 -29.90 15.05 -11.59
N LEU A 168 -30.75 14.62 -12.50
CA LEU A 168 -31.84 15.41 -13.05
C LEU A 168 -33.17 14.78 -12.66
N GLU A 169 -33.93 15.51 -11.86
CA GLU A 169 -35.30 15.13 -11.51
C GLU A 169 -36.27 15.83 -12.47
N ASP A 170 -37.30 15.10 -12.94
CA ASP A 170 -38.38 15.71 -13.71
C ASP A 170 -39.45 16.24 -12.76
N VAL A 171 -39.54 17.57 -12.66
CA VAL A 171 -40.55 18.26 -11.88
C VAL A 171 -41.46 19.02 -12.83
N ARG A 172 -42.70 18.52 -13.00
CA ARG A 172 -43.74 19.14 -13.85
C ARG A 172 -43.32 19.28 -15.33
N GLY A 173 -42.62 18.28 -15.88
CA GLY A 173 -42.18 18.25 -17.27
C GLY A 173 -40.90 19.05 -17.52
N LYS A 174 -40.18 19.45 -16.46
CA LYS A 174 -38.91 20.17 -16.52
C LYS A 174 -37.84 19.43 -15.76
N LYS A 175 -36.68 19.27 -16.39
CA LYS A 175 -35.48 18.71 -15.77
C LYS A 175 -34.86 19.71 -14.80
N VAL A 176 -34.75 19.36 -13.52
CA VAL A 176 -34.16 20.18 -12.46
C VAL A 176 -32.93 19.46 -11.89
N ALA A 177 -31.81 20.18 -11.76
CA ALA A 177 -30.59 19.60 -11.19
C ALA A 177 -30.70 19.45 -9.68
N LYS A 178 -30.25 18.30 -9.17
CA LYS A 178 -30.14 18.01 -7.75
C LYS A 178 -28.80 17.37 -7.44
N VAL A 179 -28.20 17.78 -6.32
CA VAL A 179 -27.00 17.13 -5.78
C VAL A 179 -27.43 15.82 -5.11
N VAL A 180 -26.93 14.70 -5.62
CA VAL A 180 -27.25 13.36 -5.12
C VAL A 180 -26.14 12.85 -4.20
N ASN A 181 -24.88 12.91 -4.66
CA ASN A 181 -23.76 12.40 -3.90
C ASN A 181 -22.49 13.24 -4.12
N SER A 182 -22.28 14.22 -3.25
CA SER A 182 -21.09 15.09 -3.31
C SER A 182 -19.78 14.34 -3.01
N ARG A 183 -19.83 13.16 -2.38
CA ARG A 183 -18.65 12.34 -2.09
C ARG A 183 -17.91 11.94 -3.37
N LEU A 184 -18.63 11.71 -4.47
CA LEU A 184 -18.06 11.27 -5.75
C LEU A 184 -17.36 12.41 -6.53
N ASP A 185 -17.51 13.65 -6.07
CA ASP A 185 -16.89 14.78 -6.74
C ASP A 185 -15.37 14.78 -6.52
N THR A 186 -14.65 15.08 -7.60
CA THR A 186 -13.18 15.26 -7.60
C THR A 186 -12.79 16.73 -7.43
N CYS A 187 -13.77 17.63 -7.28
CA CYS A 187 -13.58 19.08 -7.16
C CYS A 187 -12.82 19.69 -8.34
N SER A 188 -13.16 19.30 -9.58
CA SER A 188 -12.55 19.82 -10.82
C SER A 188 -12.72 21.33 -10.99
N ARG A 189 -13.77 21.91 -10.39
CA ARG A 189 -14.19 23.31 -10.51
C ARG A 189 -14.58 23.73 -11.93
N GLU A 190 -14.88 22.78 -12.81
CA GLU A 190 -15.27 23.06 -14.21
C GLU A 190 -16.48 24.00 -14.30
N VAL A 191 -17.43 23.88 -13.36
CA VAL A 191 -18.62 24.75 -13.27
C VAL A 191 -18.28 26.25 -13.21
N LEU A 192 -17.11 26.63 -12.67
CA LEU A 192 -16.70 28.02 -12.54
C LEU A 192 -16.25 28.64 -13.87
N ARG A 193 -16.01 27.83 -14.91
CA ARG A 193 -15.66 28.30 -16.25
C ARG A 193 -16.88 28.76 -17.04
N HIS A 194 -18.07 28.31 -16.67
CA HIS A 194 -19.32 28.69 -17.30
C HIS A 194 -19.91 29.92 -16.59
N SER A 195 -19.92 31.07 -17.29
CA SER A 195 -20.37 32.35 -16.73
C SER A 195 -21.82 32.32 -16.23
N ASP A 196 -22.66 31.47 -16.83
CA ASP A 196 -24.07 31.32 -16.50
C ASP A 196 -24.39 30.25 -15.45
N LEU A 197 -23.38 29.52 -14.97
CA LEU A 197 -23.48 28.55 -13.86
C LEU A 197 -22.64 28.94 -12.64
N LYS A 198 -21.61 29.76 -12.84
CA LYS A 198 -20.65 30.16 -11.79
C LYS A 198 -21.33 30.74 -10.54
N ASN A 199 -22.38 31.53 -10.71
CA ASN A 199 -23.09 32.17 -9.60
C ASN A 199 -24.23 31.29 -9.05
N SER A 200 -24.58 30.21 -9.74
CA SER A 200 -25.66 29.28 -9.34
C SER A 200 -25.17 28.22 -8.35
N VAL A 201 -23.85 28.06 -8.18
CA VAL A 201 -23.25 27.00 -7.39
C VAL A 201 -22.20 27.54 -6.43
N LYS A 202 -22.27 27.11 -5.17
CA LYS A 202 -21.22 27.29 -4.17
C LYS A 202 -20.50 25.97 -3.95
N LEU A 203 -19.19 25.97 -4.18
CA LEU A 203 -18.30 24.84 -3.90
C LEU A 203 -17.62 25.07 -2.55
N GLY A 204 -17.72 24.08 -1.67
CA GLY A 204 -17.16 24.08 -0.33
C GLY A 204 -16.60 22.71 0.05
N ARG A 205 -16.15 22.60 1.30
CA ARG A 205 -15.73 21.34 1.92
C ARG A 205 -16.11 21.37 3.39
N VAL A 206 -16.59 20.24 3.89
CA VAL A 206 -16.93 20.07 5.30
C VAL A 206 -15.64 19.83 6.09
N ARG A 207 -15.27 20.73 7.00
CA ARG A 207 -13.93 20.78 7.63
C ARG A 207 -13.64 19.61 8.57
N ASP A 208 -14.67 19.10 9.22
CA ASP A 208 -14.65 18.04 10.22
C ASP A 208 -15.01 16.66 9.64
N HIS A 209 -15.23 16.57 8.32
CA HIS A 209 -15.53 15.31 7.64
C HIS A 209 -14.38 14.88 6.74
N PHE A 210 -13.60 13.91 7.23
CA PHE A 210 -12.48 13.32 6.51
C PHE A 210 -12.88 12.02 5.82
N ILE A 211 -12.43 11.86 4.57
CA ILE A 211 -12.53 10.63 3.80
C ILE A 211 -11.11 10.11 3.62
N PHE A 212 -10.77 9.10 4.42
CA PHE A 212 -9.48 8.41 4.33
C PHE A 212 -9.52 7.34 3.25
N THR A 213 -8.42 7.21 2.52
CA THR A 213 -8.11 6.10 1.63
C THR A 213 -6.75 5.55 2.04
N VAL A 214 -6.73 4.28 2.43
CA VAL A 214 -5.52 3.57 2.86
C VAL A 214 -5.39 2.33 2.00
N GLU A 215 -4.35 2.30 1.19
CA GLU A 215 -4.01 1.17 0.33
C GLU A 215 -2.81 0.45 0.95
N SER A 216 -3.04 -0.75 1.48
CA SER A 216 -1.98 -1.63 1.97
C SER A 216 -1.18 -2.19 0.80
N THR A 217 0.11 -2.43 1.03
CA THR A 217 0.94 -3.16 0.06
C THR A 217 0.70 -4.69 0.09
N GLY A 218 -0.03 -5.16 1.11
CA GLY A 218 -0.43 -6.56 1.30
C GLY A 218 0.23 -7.24 2.51
N ILE A 219 1.08 -6.52 3.25
CA ILE A 219 1.71 -7.00 4.48
C ILE A 219 0.68 -7.18 5.59
N LEU A 220 -0.06 -6.12 5.93
CA LEU A 220 -1.16 -6.15 6.90
C LEU A 220 -2.44 -5.61 6.26
N PRO A 221 -3.63 -6.07 6.68
CA PRO A 221 -4.87 -5.49 6.19
C PRO A 221 -4.98 -4.04 6.67
N PRO A 222 -5.62 -3.17 5.86
CA PRO A 222 -5.60 -1.72 6.09
C PRO A 222 -6.30 -1.28 7.40
N ASP A 223 -7.24 -2.05 7.91
CA ASP A 223 -7.91 -1.82 9.19
C ASP A 223 -6.98 -2.01 10.39
N VAL A 224 -6.12 -3.03 10.35
CA VAL A 224 -5.06 -3.24 11.34
C VAL A 224 -4.03 -2.11 11.26
N LEU A 225 -3.62 -1.70 10.06
CA LEU A 225 -2.67 -0.59 9.88
C LEU A 225 -3.12 0.72 10.53
N VAL A 226 -4.42 1.06 10.41
CA VAL A 226 -4.97 2.28 11.04
C VAL A 226 -4.99 2.15 12.56
N THR A 227 -5.37 0.98 13.07
CA THR A 227 -5.35 0.67 14.50
C THR A 227 -3.94 0.83 15.09
N GLU A 228 -2.93 0.25 14.44
CA GLU A 228 -1.53 0.35 14.85
C GLU A 228 -1.00 1.79 14.77
N ALA A 229 -1.41 2.56 13.75
CA ALA A 229 -1.03 3.97 13.64
C ALA A 229 -1.54 4.79 14.84
N ILE A 230 -2.77 4.53 15.31
CA ILE A 230 -3.35 5.19 16.48
C ILE A 230 -2.63 4.77 17.77
N LYS A 231 -2.33 3.47 17.94
CA LYS A 231 -1.55 2.98 19.08
C LYS A 231 -0.18 3.63 19.17
N VAL A 232 0.51 3.80 18.05
CA VAL A 232 1.82 4.48 18.00
C VAL A 232 1.71 5.94 18.46
N LEU A 233 0.66 6.66 18.05
CA LEU A 233 0.44 8.03 18.53
C LEU A 233 0.18 8.06 20.04
N MET A 234 -0.64 7.12 20.54
CA MET A 234 -0.93 6.99 21.97
C MET A 234 0.33 6.68 22.79
N GLY A 235 1.17 5.75 22.31
CA GLY A 235 2.44 5.40 22.94
C GLY A 235 3.42 6.57 23.00
N LYS A 236 3.48 7.41 21.97
CA LYS A 236 4.29 8.65 21.98
C LYS A 236 3.84 9.61 23.07
N CYS A 237 2.54 9.84 23.21
CA CYS A 237 2.01 10.69 24.28
C CYS A 237 2.34 10.13 25.66
N GLN A 238 2.21 8.80 25.84
CA GLN A 238 2.53 8.14 27.11
C GLN A 238 4.01 8.25 27.47
N SER A 239 4.92 8.15 26.48
CA SER A 239 6.37 8.30 26.69
C SER A 239 6.69 9.65 27.33
N PHE A 240 6.17 10.74 26.76
CA PHE A 240 6.42 12.08 27.29
C PHE A 240 5.80 12.29 28.67
N LEU A 241 4.62 11.71 28.94
CA LEU A 241 4.02 11.76 30.28
C LEU A 241 4.90 11.05 31.31
N ASN A 242 5.48 9.90 30.96
CA ASN A 242 6.38 9.17 31.84
C ASN A 242 7.66 9.96 32.12
N GLU A 243 8.25 10.58 31.10
CA GLU A 243 9.44 11.42 31.24
C GLU A 243 9.18 12.64 32.14
N MET A 244 8.02 13.30 32.00
CA MET A 244 7.64 14.41 32.89
C MET A 244 7.52 13.94 34.35
N ASN A 245 6.86 12.81 34.58
CA ASN A 245 6.71 12.26 35.94
C ASN A 245 8.05 11.85 36.56
N THR A 246 9.03 11.42 35.77
CA THR A 246 10.37 11.10 36.29
C THR A 246 11.13 12.34 36.72
N VAL A 247 10.96 13.47 36.01
CA VAL A 247 11.60 14.74 36.36
C VAL A 247 10.99 15.35 37.63
N ASP A 248 9.68 15.22 37.84
CA ASP A 248 9.00 15.73 39.05
C ASP A 248 9.32 14.93 40.33
N MET A 249 9.99 13.77 40.21
CA MET A 249 10.44 12.94 41.35
C MET A 249 11.89 13.20 41.78
N GLU A 250 12.66 14.00 41.03
CA GLU A 250 14.00 14.49 41.40
C GLU A 250 13.94 15.90 42.03
#